data_AF-A0A3D1INI3-F1
#
_entry.id   AF-A0A3D1INI3-F1
#
_cell.length_a   1.000
_cell.length_b   1.000
_cell.length_c   1.000
_cell.angle_alpha   90.00
_cell.angle_beta   90.00
_cell.angle_gamma   90.00
#
_symmetry.space_group_name_H-M   'P 1'
#
loop_
_entity.id
_entity.type
_entity.pdbx_description
1 polymer ?
#
loop_
_entity_poly.entity_id
_entity_poly.type
_entity_poly.pdbx_seq_one_letter_code
_entity_poly.pdbx_strand_id
1 'polypeptide(L)'
;MRLMIGRWIILLGLLGALWCSAVLAAKPPNIILILADDLGYGDLGCFGQKTLKTPRLDAMALEGMRFTQFYSGSTVCAPSRSVLLTGRHMGRTVVRGNSTQPIVIRPDQPTLASMLKGAGYRTACIGKWGVGTPDNFANPNDVGFDHFYGYINMWHAHNFYPEFLIRNGKVEKLRNEVAPRWKAMQDPKQPMAGRGVAVKRVDYAPNLFTADALKFIRDHHRHPFFLYYALNVPHANNEAGKAGMEVHDLGEF
;
A
#
# COMPACT_ATOMS: atom_id res chain seq x y z
N MET A 1 -23.76 16.00 -78.97
CA MET A 1 -23.72 16.61 -77.62
C MET A 1 -23.46 15.53 -76.59
N ARG A 2 -22.19 15.25 -76.27
CA ARG A 2 -21.75 14.34 -75.19
C ARG A 2 -20.94 15.22 -74.24
N LEU A 3 -21.48 15.57 -73.07
CA LEU A 3 -20.78 16.37 -72.07
C LEU A 3 -20.20 15.49 -70.97
N MET A 4 -19.01 15.90 -70.56
CA MET A 4 -18.06 15.26 -69.67
C MET A 4 -18.56 15.25 -68.23
N ILE A 5 -18.85 14.06 -67.69
CA ILE A 5 -19.02 13.83 -66.25
C ILE A 5 -17.98 12.77 -65.88
N GLY A 6 -16.78 13.20 -65.52
CA GLY A 6 -15.72 12.23 -65.22
C GLY A 6 -14.40 12.89 -64.92
N ARG A 7 -14.32 13.73 -63.89
CA ARG A 7 -13.02 14.18 -63.35
C ARG A 7 -13.02 14.85 -61.97
N TRP A 8 -14.07 14.66 -61.16
CA TRP A 8 -14.15 15.29 -59.82
C TRP A 8 -14.27 14.32 -58.64
N ILE A 9 -14.29 13.00 -58.88
CA ILE A 9 -14.45 12.01 -57.79
C ILE A 9 -13.10 11.52 -57.23
N ILE A 10 -11.99 11.71 -57.95
CA ILE A 10 -10.69 11.12 -57.55
C ILE A 10 -9.89 12.06 -56.61
N LEU A 11 -10.17 13.36 -56.56
CA LEU A 11 -9.44 14.28 -55.66
C LEU A 11 -10.00 14.39 -54.23
N LEU A 12 -11.23 13.93 -53.98
CA LEU A 12 -11.82 13.92 -52.63
C LEU A 12 -11.46 12.67 -51.81
N GLY A 13 -10.95 11.62 -52.45
CA GLY A 13 -10.54 10.38 -51.77
C GLY A 13 -9.16 10.44 -51.12
N LEU A 14 -8.30 11.40 -51.48
CA LEU A 14 -6.91 11.49 -51.00
C LEU A 14 -6.69 12.51 -49.86
N LEU A 15 -7.66 13.39 -49.59
CA LEU A 15 -7.59 14.35 -48.47
C LEU A 15 -8.18 13.80 -47.16
N GLY A 16 -8.96 12.71 -47.21
CA GLY A 16 -9.53 12.06 -46.02
C GLY A 16 -8.58 11.11 -45.28
N ALA A 17 -7.43 10.74 -45.89
CA ALA A 17 -6.52 9.73 -45.34
C ALA A 17 -5.44 10.28 -44.38
N LEU A 18 -5.33 11.61 -44.22
CA LEU A 18 -4.26 12.25 -43.44
C LEU A 18 -4.72 12.81 -42.08
N TRP A 19 -5.97 12.58 -41.68
CA TRP A 19 -6.51 12.99 -40.37
C TRP A 19 -6.76 11.78 -39.46
N CYS A 20 -5.91 10.76 -39.53
CA CYS A 20 -5.70 9.88 -38.39
C CYS A 20 -4.64 10.54 -37.52
N SER A 21 -5.00 11.63 -36.84
CA SER A 21 -4.24 12.09 -35.68
C SER A 21 -4.27 10.92 -34.71
N ALA A 22 -3.18 10.14 -34.66
CA ALA A 22 -2.94 9.25 -33.55
C ALA A 22 -2.96 10.14 -32.31
N VAL A 23 -4.10 10.20 -31.63
CA VAL A 23 -4.16 10.64 -30.24
C VAL A 23 -3.21 9.70 -29.56
N LEU A 24 -1.97 10.16 -29.32
CA LEU A 24 -0.98 9.40 -28.60
C LEU A 24 -1.62 9.15 -27.24
N ALA A 25 -2.14 7.93 -27.04
CA ALA A 25 -2.87 7.59 -25.84
C ALA A 25 -1.99 8.00 -24.66
N ALA A 26 -2.49 8.94 -23.85
CA ALA A 26 -1.72 9.47 -22.73
C ALA A 26 -1.22 8.29 -21.92
N LYS A 27 0.09 8.24 -21.66
CA LYS A 27 0.67 7.11 -20.93
C LYS A 27 -0.07 6.99 -19.58
N PRO A 28 -0.56 5.80 -19.22
CA PRO A 28 -1.20 5.61 -17.92
C PRO A 28 -0.24 6.07 -16.81
N PRO A 29 -0.75 6.79 -15.78
CA PRO A 29 0.10 7.31 -14.73
C PRO A 29 0.62 6.18 -13.83
N ASN A 30 1.69 6.47 -13.10
CA ASN A 30 2.06 5.66 -11.95
C ASN A 30 1.21 6.09 -10.74
N ILE A 31 0.75 5.14 -9.94
CA ILE A 31 -0.11 5.38 -8.80
C ILE A 31 0.63 4.93 -7.53
N ILE A 32 0.79 5.84 -6.57
CA ILE A 32 1.33 5.54 -5.25
C ILE A 32 0.28 5.88 -4.22
N LEU A 33 -0.19 4.88 -3.48
CA LEU A 33 -1.09 5.05 -2.34
C LEU A 33 -0.27 4.90 -1.05
N ILE A 34 0.02 6.03 -0.41
CA ILE A 34 0.71 6.08 0.88
C ILE A 34 -0.34 6.02 1.99
N LEU A 35 -0.26 5.00 2.85
CA LEU A 35 -1.17 4.83 3.98
C LEU A 35 -0.36 4.79 5.29
N ALA A 36 -0.58 5.78 6.16
CA ALA A 36 -0.13 5.76 7.55
C ALA A 36 -1.16 5.05 8.43
N ASP A 37 -0.72 4.54 9.60
CA ASP A 37 -1.56 3.76 10.51
C ASP A 37 -1.64 4.49 11.86
N ASP A 38 -2.86 4.81 12.30
CA ASP A 38 -3.17 5.64 13.47
C ASP A 38 -2.67 7.10 13.41
N LEU A 39 -2.48 7.66 12.21
CA LEU A 39 -2.19 9.09 12.04
C LEU A 39 -3.41 9.94 12.41
N GLY A 40 -3.25 10.83 13.40
CA GLY A 40 -4.29 11.76 13.83
C GLY A 40 -4.57 12.84 12.79
N TYR A 41 -5.83 13.25 12.68
CA TYR A 41 -6.25 14.32 11.75
C TYR A 41 -5.47 15.63 11.98
N GLY A 42 -5.16 15.95 13.23
CA GLY A 42 -4.41 17.15 13.63
C GLY A 42 -2.90 16.96 13.75
N ASP A 43 -2.32 15.86 13.26
CA ASP A 43 -0.89 15.56 13.43
C ASP A 43 -0.01 16.16 12.33
N LEU A 44 -0.61 16.72 11.28
CA LEU A 44 0.09 17.31 10.13
C LEU A 44 -0.04 18.83 10.11
N GLY A 45 1.03 19.52 9.69
CA GLY A 45 1.04 20.99 9.55
C GLY A 45 -0.07 21.48 8.62
N CYS A 46 -0.29 20.78 7.50
CA CYS A 46 -1.37 21.07 6.56
C CYS A 46 -2.79 20.85 7.12
N PHE A 47 -2.94 20.31 8.34
CA PHE A 47 -4.19 20.22 9.08
C PHE A 47 -4.18 21.02 10.40
N GLY A 48 -3.18 21.89 10.60
CA GLY A 48 -3.14 22.84 11.72
C GLY A 48 -2.22 22.44 12.88
N GLN A 49 -1.45 21.36 12.77
CA GLN A 49 -0.40 21.04 13.74
C GLN A 49 0.65 22.16 13.81
N LYS A 50 1.12 22.49 15.02
CA LYS A 50 2.09 23.59 15.25
C LYS A 50 3.41 23.12 15.86
N THR A 51 3.41 21.97 16.53
CA THR A 51 4.59 21.46 17.24
C THR A 51 5.42 20.54 16.35
N LEU A 52 4.78 19.58 15.69
CA LEU A 52 5.45 18.66 14.77
C LEU A 52 5.60 19.30 13.39
N LYS A 53 6.79 19.17 12.78
CA LYS A 53 7.05 19.65 11.42
C LYS A 53 6.86 18.52 10.41
N THR A 54 5.98 18.72 9.42
CA THR A 54 5.73 17.77 8.32
C THR A 54 5.94 18.39 6.93
N PRO A 55 7.07 19.09 6.68
CA PRO A 55 7.21 20.00 5.53
C PRO A 55 7.04 19.31 4.17
N ARG A 56 7.38 18.02 4.07
CA ARG A 56 7.20 17.25 2.83
C ARG A 56 5.72 16.93 2.56
N LEU A 57 4.95 16.61 3.59
CA LEU A 57 3.51 16.37 3.45
C LEU A 57 2.75 17.69 3.25
N ASP A 58 3.21 18.75 3.88
CA ASP A 58 2.66 20.10 3.72
C ASP A 58 2.88 20.61 2.29
N ALA A 59 4.07 20.39 1.72
CA ALA A 59 4.35 20.71 0.32
C ALA A 59 3.46 19.90 -0.64
N MET A 60 3.29 18.58 -0.42
CA MET A 60 2.37 17.78 -1.25
C MET A 60 0.92 18.30 -1.19
N ALA A 61 0.45 18.75 -0.03
CA ALA A 61 -0.88 19.31 0.13
C ALA A 61 -1.02 20.68 -0.57
N LEU A 62 0.05 21.48 -0.60
CA LEU A 62 0.10 22.78 -1.26
C LEU A 62 0.16 22.67 -2.79
N GLU A 63 0.95 21.72 -3.29
CA GLU A 63 1.13 21.47 -4.73
C GLU A 63 -0.02 20.66 -5.34
N GLY A 64 -0.82 19.98 -4.51
CA GLY A 64 -1.88 19.09 -4.92
C GLY A 64 -3.25 19.48 -4.39
N MET A 65 -4.03 18.47 -4.02
CA MET A 65 -5.36 18.62 -3.47
C MET A 65 -5.42 18.00 -2.07
N ARG A 66 -6.00 18.75 -1.13
CA ARG A 66 -6.23 18.32 0.25
C ARG A 66 -7.73 18.18 0.52
N PHE A 67 -8.15 17.02 1.02
CA PHE A 67 -9.52 16.77 1.44
C PHE A 67 -9.67 16.99 2.95
N THR A 68 -10.67 17.77 3.37
CA THR A 68 -11.01 17.99 4.78
C THR A 68 -12.20 17.14 5.25
N GLN A 69 -12.80 16.37 4.32
CA GLN A 69 -13.94 15.50 4.54
C GLN A 69 -13.68 14.16 3.82
N PHE A 70 -12.65 13.45 4.26
CA PHE A 70 -12.26 12.14 3.71
C PHE A 70 -12.36 11.08 4.80
N TYR A 71 -13.33 10.17 4.66
CA TYR A 71 -13.67 9.19 5.69
C TYR A 71 -13.19 7.79 5.30
N SER A 72 -12.55 7.11 6.24
CA SER A 72 -12.19 5.70 6.07
C SER A 72 -13.43 4.82 6.04
N GLY A 73 -13.30 3.63 5.44
CA GLY A 73 -14.39 2.66 5.39
C GLY A 73 -14.79 2.09 6.76
N SER A 74 -13.91 2.20 7.76
CA SER A 74 -14.14 1.80 9.14
C SER A 74 -13.18 2.54 10.08
N THR A 75 -13.52 2.58 11.37
CA THR A 75 -12.69 3.14 12.45
C THR A 75 -11.62 2.18 12.97
N VAL A 76 -11.48 0.98 12.36
CA VAL A 76 -10.53 -0.05 12.80
C VAL A 76 -9.69 -0.55 11.62
N CYS A 77 -8.42 -0.91 11.88
CA CYS A 77 -7.39 -1.21 10.86
C CYS A 77 -7.83 -2.21 9.78
N ALA A 78 -8.07 -3.48 10.13
CA ALA A 78 -8.34 -4.51 9.13
C ALA A 78 -9.63 -4.27 8.34
N PRO A 79 -10.76 -3.89 8.96
CA PRO A 79 -11.96 -3.57 8.21
C PRO A 79 -11.80 -2.36 7.28
N SER A 80 -11.10 -1.30 7.73
CA SER A 80 -10.82 -0.12 6.89
C SER A 80 -10.01 -0.49 5.65
N ARG A 81 -8.96 -1.30 5.83
CA ARG A 81 -8.13 -1.82 4.74
C ARG A 81 -8.93 -2.71 3.79
N SER A 82 -9.82 -3.56 4.32
CA SER A 82 -10.70 -4.40 3.50
C SER A 82 -11.63 -3.56 2.62
N VAL A 83 -12.24 -2.51 3.16
CA VAL A 83 -13.07 -1.58 2.37
C VAL A 83 -12.23 -0.88 1.30
N LEU A 84 -11.06 -0.34 1.66
CA LEU A 84 -10.15 0.34 0.74
C LEU A 84 -9.73 -0.56 -0.42
N LEU A 85 -9.33 -1.80 -0.13
CA LEU A 85 -8.78 -2.72 -1.12
C LEU A 85 -9.86 -3.34 -2.01
N THR A 86 -11.08 -3.53 -1.50
CA THR A 86 -12.17 -4.17 -2.27
C THR A 86 -13.15 -3.17 -2.88
N GLY A 87 -13.12 -1.90 -2.45
CA GLY A 87 -14.12 -0.89 -2.82
C GLY A 87 -15.53 -1.18 -2.30
N ARG A 88 -15.68 -2.13 -1.36
CA ARG A 88 -16.99 -2.55 -0.85
C ARG A 88 -17.28 -1.88 0.48
N HIS A 89 -18.52 -1.38 0.65
CA HIS A 89 -19.01 -0.90 1.93
C HIS A 89 -18.89 -1.99 3.01
N MET A 90 -18.66 -1.58 4.27
CA MET A 90 -18.50 -2.48 5.42
C MET A 90 -19.56 -3.57 5.49
N GLY A 91 -20.83 -3.22 5.22
CA GLY A 91 -21.96 -4.17 5.13
C GLY A 91 -21.76 -5.37 4.18
N ARG A 92 -20.79 -5.33 3.26
CA ARG A 92 -20.53 -6.33 2.22
C ARG A 92 -19.10 -6.91 2.25
N THR A 93 -18.26 -6.49 3.19
CA THR A 93 -16.92 -7.07 3.41
C THR A 93 -17.02 -8.26 4.36
N VAL A 94 -16.06 -9.19 4.29
CA VAL A 94 -15.96 -10.32 5.25
C VAL A 94 -15.14 -9.97 6.49
N VAL A 95 -14.26 -8.96 6.38
CA VAL A 95 -13.41 -8.49 7.47
C VAL A 95 -14.17 -7.46 8.30
N ARG A 96 -14.71 -7.88 9.45
CA ARG A 96 -15.55 -7.04 10.32
C ARG A 96 -14.87 -6.55 11.60
N GLY A 97 -13.70 -7.08 11.90
CA GLY A 97 -12.90 -6.64 13.03
C GLY A 97 -11.47 -7.14 12.92
N ASN A 98 -10.68 -6.72 13.90
CA ASN A 98 -9.35 -7.27 14.12
C ASN A 98 -9.50 -8.65 14.78
N SER A 99 -9.13 -9.72 14.08
CA SER A 99 -9.39 -11.10 14.51
C SER A 99 -8.26 -12.06 14.15
N THR A 100 -8.02 -13.04 15.02
CA THR A 100 -7.08 -14.15 14.79
C THR A 100 -7.69 -15.24 13.91
N GLN A 101 -9.01 -15.20 13.68
CA GLN A 101 -9.62 -16.00 12.64
C GLN A 101 -9.26 -15.43 11.27
N PRO A 102 -9.20 -16.26 10.22
CA PRO A 102 -8.76 -15.81 8.90
C PRO A 102 -9.61 -14.65 8.38
N ILE A 103 -9.01 -13.47 8.32
CA ILE A 103 -9.58 -12.26 7.75
C ILE A 103 -9.11 -12.13 6.30
N VAL A 104 -9.66 -13.00 5.45
CA VAL A 104 -9.14 -13.22 4.09
C VAL A 104 -9.95 -12.42 3.08
N ILE A 105 -9.25 -11.60 2.29
CA ILE A 105 -9.75 -11.22 0.97
C ILE A 105 -9.51 -12.42 0.06
N ARG A 106 -10.58 -12.99 -0.51
CA ARG A 106 -10.46 -14.22 -1.30
C ARG A 106 -9.86 -13.91 -2.68
N PRO A 107 -9.08 -14.82 -3.28
CA PRO A 107 -8.48 -14.59 -4.61
C PRO A 107 -9.49 -14.30 -5.74
N ASP A 108 -10.72 -14.79 -5.61
CA ASP A 108 -11.82 -14.57 -6.56
C ASP A 108 -12.52 -13.20 -6.37
N GLN A 109 -12.22 -12.47 -5.29
CA GLN A 109 -12.77 -11.14 -5.04
C GLN A 109 -11.91 -10.10 -5.76
N PRO A 110 -12.53 -9.23 -6.60
CA PRO A 110 -11.82 -8.10 -7.17
C PRO A 110 -11.25 -7.19 -6.07
N THR A 111 -10.00 -6.79 -6.25
CA THR A 111 -9.31 -5.81 -5.42
C THR A 111 -8.81 -4.68 -6.31
N LEU A 112 -8.54 -3.52 -5.72
CA LEU A 112 -7.88 -2.40 -6.40
C LEU A 112 -6.60 -2.87 -7.12
N ALA A 113 -5.83 -3.74 -6.48
CA ALA A 113 -4.61 -4.32 -7.05
C ALA A 113 -4.90 -5.27 -8.22
N SER A 114 -5.85 -6.20 -8.08
CA SER A 114 -6.16 -7.17 -9.15
C SER A 114 -6.77 -6.48 -10.38
N MET A 115 -7.58 -5.44 -10.17
CA MET A 115 -8.11 -4.60 -11.24
C MET A 115 -7.00 -3.81 -11.97
N LEU A 116 -6.10 -3.16 -11.24
CA LEU A 116 -4.98 -2.42 -11.85
C LEU A 116 -4.01 -3.36 -12.58
N LYS A 117 -3.73 -4.53 -11.99
CA LYS A 117 -2.95 -5.59 -12.65
C LYS A 117 -3.59 -6.05 -13.96
N GLY A 118 -4.92 -6.27 -13.96
CA GLY A 118 -5.68 -6.58 -15.17
C GLY A 118 -5.62 -5.47 -16.24
N ALA A 119 -5.46 -4.20 -15.83
CA ALA A 119 -5.23 -3.06 -16.70
C ALA A 119 -3.75 -2.87 -17.13
N GLY A 120 -2.88 -3.82 -16.83
CA GLY A 120 -1.47 -3.83 -17.26
C GLY A 120 -0.49 -3.17 -16.30
N TYR A 121 -0.92 -2.78 -15.09
CA TYR A 121 -0.02 -2.20 -14.09
C TYR A 121 0.83 -3.30 -13.43
N ARG A 122 2.08 -2.96 -13.09
CA ARG A 122 2.86 -3.70 -12.09
C ARG A 122 2.37 -3.33 -10.69
N THR A 123 2.14 -4.29 -9.82
CA THR A 123 1.53 -4.04 -8.51
C THR A 123 2.43 -4.42 -7.35
N ALA A 124 2.57 -3.54 -6.36
CA ALA A 124 3.34 -3.81 -5.14
C ALA A 124 2.57 -3.43 -3.87
N CYS A 125 2.67 -4.27 -2.84
CA CYS A 125 2.28 -3.95 -1.47
C CYS A 125 3.54 -3.95 -0.60
N ILE A 126 3.84 -2.83 0.07
CA ILE A 126 5.03 -2.73 0.91
C ILE A 126 4.63 -2.15 2.27
N GLY A 127 5.01 -2.84 3.34
CA GLY A 127 4.64 -2.56 4.72
C GLY A 127 3.53 -3.46 5.27
N LYS A 128 2.56 -2.89 6.00
CA LYS A 128 1.45 -3.61 6.62
C LYS A 128 0.41 -3.99 5.59
N TRP A 129 0.23 -5.29 5.37
CA TRP A 129 -0.97 -5.84 4.73
C TRP A 129 -2.16 -5.72 5.70
N GLY A 130 -2.08 -6.39 6.84
CA GLY A 130 -2.99 -6.23 7.97
C GLY A 130 -4.39 -6.83 7.77
N VAL A 131 -4.63 -7.50 6.64
CA VAL A 131 -5.87 -8.24 6.30
C VAL A 131 -5.52 -9.68 5.91
N GLY A 132 -4.76 -10.33 6.78
CA GLY A 132 -4.37 -11.72 6.65
C GLY A 132 -3.89 -12.27 7.99
N THR A 133 -4.04 -13.58 8.16
CA THR A 133 -3.40 -14.38 9.20
C THR A 133 -2.38 -15.30 8.53
N PRO A 134 -1.34 -15.79 9.21
CA PRO A 134 -0.43 -16.75 8.56
C PRO A 134 -1.09 -18.11 8.34
N ASP A 135 -1.82 -18.24 7.22
CA ASP A 135 -2.49 -19.43 6.71
C ASP A 135 -2.84 -19.27 5.21
N ASN A 136 -3.62 -20.20 4.63
CA ASN A 136 -3.94 -20.24 3.20
C ASN A 136 -4.59 -18.93 2.71
N PHE A 137 -4.13 -18.40 1.57
CA PHE A 137 -4.67 -17.22 0.86
C PHE A 137 -4.53 -15.87 1.57
N ALA A 138 -3.60 -15.74 2.52
CA ALA A 138 -3.38 -14.50 3.24
C ALA A 138 -2.27 -13.60 2.64
N ASN A 139 -1.55 -14.05 1.61
CA ASN A 139 -0.48 -13.26 1.03
C ASN A 139 -1.06 -12.23 0.05
N PRO A 140 -0.55 -10.98 0.05
CA PRO A 140 -0.93 -9.98 -0.95
C PRO A 140 -0.73 -10.47 -2.39
N ASN A 141 0.24 -11.37 -2.61
CA ASN A 141 0.50 -11.96 -3.91
C ASN A 141 -0.67 -12.80 -4.47
N ASP A 142 -1.49 -13.37 -3.58
CA ASP A 142 -2.64 -14.20 -3.95
C ASP A 142 -3.83 -13.34 -4.43
N VAL A 143 -3.82 -12.03 -4.17
CA VAL A 143 -4.96 -11.11 -4.37
C VAL A 143 -4.62 -9.89 -5.21
N GLY A 144 -3.65 -10.04 -6.11
CA GLY A 144 -3.39 -9.09 -7.20
C GLY A 144 -2.09 -8.29 -7.10
N PHE A 145 -1.26 -8.48 -6.07
CA PHE A 145 0.05 -7.86 -5.99
C PHE A 145 1.15 -8.73 -6.64
N ASP A 146 1.95 -8.18 -7.54
CA ASP A 146 3.13 -8.87 -8.08
C ASP A 146 4.25 -8.98 -7.05
N HIS A 147 4.40 -7.93 -6.23
CA HIS A 147 5.45 -7.83 -5.22
C HIS A 147 4.87 -7.53 -3.84
N PHE A 148 5.39 -8.21 -2.82
CA PHE A 148 5.09 -7.95 -1.43
C PHE A 148 6.37 -7.94 -0.58
N TYR A 149 6.46 -6.95 0.32
CA TYR A 149 7.43 -6.95 1.39
C TYR A 149 6.87 -6.29 2.66
N GLY A 150 6.66 -7.08 3.72
CA GLY A 150 6.29 -6.54 5.03
C GLY A 150 5.52 -7.49 5.95
N TYR A 151 4.50 -6.95 6.62
CA TYR A 151 3.73 -7.66 7.64
C TYR A 151 2.44 -8.23 7.06
N ILE A 152 2.18 -9.52 7.28
CA ILE A 152 0.92 -10.15 6.87
C ILE A 152 -0.22 -9.73 7.82
N ASN A 153 -0.03 -9.93 9.12
CA ASN A 153 -1.05 -9.70 10.13
C ASN A 153 -0.80 -8.39 10.90
N MET A 154 -1.81 -7.94 11.62
CA MET A 154 -1.76 -6.67 12.37
C MET A 154 -0.88 -6.71 13.62
N TRP A 155 -0.80 -7.85 14.33
CA TRP A 155 0.00 -7.96 15.55
C TRP A 155 1.49 -7.90 15.24
N HIS A 156 1.90 -8.50 14.11
CA HIS A 156 3.25 -8.35 13.60
C HIS A 156 3.59 -6.87 13.36
N ALA A 157 2.65 -6.14 12.76
CA ALA A 157 2.85 -4.74 12.40
C ALA A 157 2.94 -3.76 13.59
N HIS A 158 2.72 -4.22 14.83
CA HIS A 158 3.01 -3.42 16.02
C HIS A 158 4.52 -3.28 16.28
N ASN A 159 5.32 -4.24 15.82
CA ASN A 159 6.74 -4.31 16.12
C ASN A 159 7.55 -3.61 15.02
N PHE A 160 8.28 -2.57 15.38
CA PHE A 160 9.14 -1.81 14.47
C PHE A 160 10.50 -2.48 14.21
N TYR A 161 10.86 -3.45 15.06
CA TYR A 161 12.07 -4.24 15.01
C TYR A 161 11.73 -5.74 15.12
N PRO A 162 10.98 -6.31 14.16
CA PRO A 162 10.58 -7.71 14.18
C PRO A 162 11.77 -8.64 13.90
N GLU A 163 11.69 -9.91 14.30
CA GLU A 163 12.74 -10.90 13.96
C GLU A 163 12.65 -11.38 12.51
N PHE A 164 11.53 -11.14 11.83
CA PHE A 164 11.35 -11.51 10.44
C PHE A 164 10.35 -10.59 9.75
N LEU A 165 10.38 -10.57 8.43
CA LEU A 165 9.35 -10.01 7.57
C LEU A 165 8.97 -11.06 6.52
N ILE A 166 7.94 -10.79 5.73
CA ILE A 166 7.55 -11.65 4.61
C ILE A 166 7.86 -10.94 3.30
N ARG A 167 8.56 -11.63 2.40
CA ARG A 167 8.82 -11.19 1.04
C ARG A 167 8.28 -12.22 0.06
N ASN A 168 7.29 -11.83 -0.74
CA ASN A 168 6.68 -12.71 -1.77
C ASN A 168 6.34 -14.12 -1.24
N GLY A 169 5.66 -14.18 -0.10
CA GLY A 169 5.27 -15.43 0.58
C GLY A 169 6.39 -16.17 1.32
N LYS A 170 7.62 -15.65 1.33
CA LYS A 170 8.77 -16.26 2.02
C LYS A 170 9.17 -15.46 3.25
N VAL A 171 9.56 -16.18 4.30
CA VAL A 171 10.07 -15.57 5.53
C VAL A 171 11.49 -15.07 5.31
N GLU A 172 11.71 -13.79 5.60
CA GLU A 172 13.01 -13.13 5.59
C GLU A 172 13.38 -12.80 7.03
N LYS A 173 14.40 -13.48 7.58
CA LYS A 173 14.88 -13.22 8.95
C LYS A 173 15.64 -11.90 9.00
N LEU A 174 15.39 -11.13 10.06
CA LEU A 174 16.09 -9.89 10.38
C LEU A 174 17.09 -10.12 11.52
N ARG A 175 17.94 -9.13 11.78
CA ARG A 175 19.01 -9.16 12.79
C ARG A 175 18.55 -8.71 14.18
N ASN A 176 17.25 -8.44 14.32
CA ASN A 176 16.63 -8.07 15.59
C ASN A 176 16.42 -9.28 16.48
N GLU A 177 16.30 -9.04 17.79
CA GLU A 177 15.91 -10.07 18.75
C GLU A 177 14.85 -9.51 19.70
N VAL A 178 13.73 -10.22 19.87
CA VAL A 178 12.69 -9.90 20.85
C VAL A 178 13.01 -10.47 22.22
N ALA A 179 12.46 -9.83 23.26
CA ALA A 179 12.60 -10.33 24.63
C ALA A 179 12.15 -11.80 24.74
N PRO A 180 12.78 -12.62 25.62
CA PRO A 180 12.51 -14.05 25.70
C PRO A 180 11.02 -14.43 25.81
N ARG A 181 10.22 -13.64 26.55
CA ARG A 181 8.77 -13.84 26.69
C ARG A 181 7.98 -13.80 25.37
N TRP A 182 8.54 -13.21 24.32
CA TRP A 182 7.92 -13.08 22.99
C TRP A 182 8.44 -14.11 21.99
N LYS A 183 9.42 -14.95 22.35
CA LYS A 183 10.05 -15.90 21.41
C LYS A 183 9.05 -16.92 20.87
N ALA A 184 8.10 -17.36 21.69
CA ALA A 184 7.02 -18.24 21.24
C ALA A 184 6.17 -17.62 20.11
N MET A 185 6.10 -16.28 20.04
CA MET A 185 5.34 -15.57 19.00
C MET A 185 6.13 -15.35 17.71
N GLN A 186 7.40 -15.80 17.61
CA GLN A 186 8.22 -15.59 16.40
C GLN A 186 8.12 -16.74 15.38
N ASP A 187 7.26 -17.73 15.63
CA ASP A 187 6.94 -18.74 14.62
C ASP A 187 5.97 -18.13 13.58
N PRO A 188 6.39 -17.97 12.31
CA PRO A 188 5.58 -17.35 11.27
C PRO A 188 4.28 -18.09 10.97
N LYS A 189 4.08 -19.32 11.46
CA LYS A 189 2.84 -20.10 11.27
C LYS A 189 1.73 -19.76 12.26
N GLN A 190 2.02 -18.95 13.28
CA GLN A 190 1.02 -18.61 14.30
C GLN A 190 0.13 -17.43 13.87
N PRO A 191 -1.18 -17.42 14.21
CA PRO A 191 -2.08 -16.33 13.85
C PRO A 191 -1.62 -14.93 14.25
N MET A 192 -0.94 -14.81 15.39
CA MET A 192 -0.40 -13.55 15.92
C MET A 192 1.13 -13.47 15.83
N ALA A 193 1.72 -14.17 14.86
CA ALA A 193 3.17 -14.24 14.69
C ALA A 193 3.81 -12.86 14.50
N GLY A 194 5.06 -12.72 14.97
CA GLY A 194 5.92 -11.55 14.78
C GLY A 194 5.70 -10.41 15.79
N ARG A 195 4.68 -10.52 16.65
CA ARG A 195 4.45 -9.54 17.72
C ARG A 195 5.51 -9.61 18.81
N GLY A 196 5.80 -8.48 19.45
CA GLY A 196 6.65 -8.43 20.62
C GLY A 196 7.40 -7.12 20.77
N VAL A 197 8.35 -7.12 21.72
CA VAL A 197 9.22 -5.99 22.02
C VAL A 197 10.66 -6.42 21.82
N ALA A 198 11.39 -5.68 20.97
CA ALA A 198 12.79 -5.95 20.66
C ALA A 198 13.72 -5.57 21.82
N VAL A 199 14.66 -6.45 22.15
CA VAL A 199 15.81 -6.18 23.05
C VAL A 199 17.07 -5.86 22.24
N LYS A 200 17.16 -6.34 21.00
CA LYS A 200 18.20 -5.96 20.03
C LYS A 200 17.54 -5.37 18.79
N ARG A 201 17.84 -4.11 18.51
CA ARG A 201 17.19 -3.26 17.50
C ARG A 201 18.21 -2.83 16.44
N VAL A 202 18.32 -3.62 15.37
CA VAL A 202 19.29 -3.43 14.28
C VAL A 202 18.59 -3.02 12.98
N ASP A 203 17.54 -3.75 12.62
CA ASP A 203 16.80 -3.60 11.37
C ASP A 203 15.46 -2.90 11.63
N TYR A 204 15.41 -1.58 11.39
CA TYR A 204 14.17 -0.81 11.52
C TYR A 204 13.29 -1.02 10.29
N ALA A 205 12.15 -1.70 10.47
CA ALA A 205 11.32 -2.16 9.37
C ALA A 205 10.81 -1.03 8.43
N PRO A 206 10.40 0.16 8.92
CA PRO A 206 10.03 1.27 8.03
C PRO A 206 11.16 1.74 7.09
N ASN A 207 12.43 1.65 7.50
CA ASN A 207 13.55 1.96 6.61
C ASN A 207 13.69 0.90 5.52
N LEU A 208 13.51 -0.38 5.87
CA LEU A 208 13.52 -1.48 4.90
C LEU A 208 12.38 -1.34 3.89
N PHE A 209 11.18 -0.95 4.34
CA PHE A 209 10.03 -0.67 3.47
C PHE A 209 10.31 0.51 2.54
N THR A 210 10.89 1.59 3.06
CA THR A 210 11.26 2.77 2.25
C THR A 210 12.27 2.38 1.16
N ALA A 211 13.32 1.63 1.52
CA ALA A 211 14.34 1.17 0.58
C ALA A 211 13.75 0.29 -0.53
N ASP A 212 12.86 -0.63 -0.17
CA ASP A 212 12.21 -1.55 -1.09
C ASP A 212 11.21 -0.82 -2.02
N ALA A 213 10.44 0.14 -1.49
CA ALA A 213 9.54 0.98 -2.27
C ALA A 213 10.30 1.84 -3.29
N LEU A 214 11.39 2.47 -2.88
CA LEU A 214 12.25 3.23 -3.78
C LEU A 214 12.90 2.33 -4.86
N LYS A 215 13.27 1.09 -4.51
CA LYS A 215 13.76 0.11 -5.48
C LYS A 215 12.66 -0.25 -6.48
N PHE A 216 11.45 -0.57 -6.01
CA PHE A 216 10.32 -0.89 -6.88
C PHE A 216 10.03 0.24 -7.87
N ILE A 217 10.01 1.50 -7.41
CA ILE A 217 9.82 2.68 -8.27
C ILE A 217 10.94 2.76 -9.31
N ARG A 218 12.22 2.66 -8.91
CA ARG A 218 13.35 2.71 -9.85
C ARG A 218 13.28 1.62 -10.90
N ASP A 219 12.90 0.41 -10.53
CA ASP A 219 12.84 -0.72 -11.45
C ASP A 219 11.67 -0.62 -12.45
N HIS A 220 10.57 0.05 -12.05
CA HIS A 220 9.32 0.03 -12.83
C HIS A 220 8.88 1.39 -13.40
N HIS A 221 9.54 2.52 -13.10
CA HIS A 221 9.10 3.86 -13.49
C HIS A 221 8.81 4.08 -15.00
N ARG A 222 9.33 3.21 -15.88
CA ARG A 222 9.09 3.26 -17.34
C ARG A 222 7.77 2.60 -17.78
N HIS A 223 7.13 1.83 -16.91
CA HIS A 223 5.86 1.15 -17.12
C HIS A 223 4.85 1.59 -16.05
N PRO A 224 3.54 1.58 -16.33
CA PRO A 224 2.55 1.90 -15.31
C PRO A 224 2.68 0.94 -14.12
N PHE A 225 2.75 1.51 -12.92
CA PHE A 225 2.79 0.74 -11.68
C PHE A 225 1.81 1.29 -10.64
N PHE A 226 1.36 0.41 -9.77
CA PHE A 226 0.61 0.71 -8.56
C PHE A 226 1.41 0.25 -7.35
N LEU A 227 1.75 1.19 -6.48
CA LEU A 227 2.42 0.93 -5.21
C LEU A 227 1.47 1.26 -4.06
N TYR A 228 1.03 0.23 -3.34
CA TYR A 228 0.39 0.36 -2.05
C TYR A 228 1.46 0.38 -0.95
N TYR A 229 1.86 1.59 -0.54
CA TYR A 229 2.88 1.82 0.47
C TYR A 229 2.22 2.06 1.83
N ALA A 230 2.01 0.98 2.57
CA ALA A 230 1.21 0.98 3.79
C ALA A 230 2.11 0.85 5.03
N LEU A 231 2.50 1.97 5.62
CA LEU A 231 3.35 1.98 6.80
C LEU A 231 2.57 1.65 8.07
N ASN A 232 3.27 1.13 9.07
CA ASN A 232 2.76 0.97 10.43
C ASN A 232 3.05 2.20 11.32
N VAL A 233 3.69 3.25 10.81
CA VAL A 233 3.89 4.51 11.52
C VAL A 233 2.62 5.37 11.36
N PRO A 234 2.14 6.11 12.38
CA PRO A 234 2.60 6.20 13.77
C PRO A 234 1.91 5.24 14.77
N HIS A 235 1.54 4.02 14.39
CA HIS A 235 0.86 3.09 15.30
C HIS A 235 1.76 2.70 16.48
N ALA A 236 1.19 2.60 17.69
CA ALA A 236 1.94 2.22 18.88
C ALA A 236 2.35 0.73 18.89
N ASN A 237 3.44 0.37 19.58
CA ASN A 237 3.71 -1.03 19.89
C ASN A 237 2.87 -1.44 21.11
N ASN A 238 1.71 -2.05 20.88
CA ASN A 238 0.79 -2.45 21.96
C ASN A 238 1.43 -3.44 22.95
N GLU A 239 2.41 -4.23 22.53
CA GLU A 239 3.17 -5.16 23.37
C GLU A 239 4.13 -4.46 24.33
N ALA A 240 4.49 -3.20 24.04
CA ALA A 240 5.35 -2.35 24.85
C ALA A 240 4.57 -1.58 25.94
N GLY A 241 3.23 -1.62 25.91
CA GLY A 241 2.37 -0.95 26.89
C GLY A 241 2.64 0.56 26.96
N LYS A 242 3.01 1.07 28.14
CA LYS A 242 3.27 2.52 28.35
C LYS A 242 4.56 3.03 27.70
N ALA A 243 5.42 2.15 27.17
CA ALA A 243 6.63 2.56 26.48
C ALA A 243 6.35 3.11 25.06
N GLY A 244 5.13 2.94 24.54
CA GLY A 244 4.67 3.60 23.33
C GLY A 244 5.31 3.07 22.04
N MET A 245 5.58 3.99 21.11
CA MET A 245 6.12 3.68 19.78
C MET A 245 7.64 3.58 19.81
N GLU A 246 8.19 2.65 19.04
CA GLU A 246 9.64 2.46 18.91
C GLU A 246 10.15 3.18 17.65
N VAL A 247 10.21 4.52 17.69
CA VAL A 247 10.81 5.35 16.64
C VAL A 247 12.22 5.79 17.02
N HIS A 248 13.07 5.95 16.00
CA HIS A 248 14.34 6.66 16.20
C HIS A 248 14.04 8.12 16.55
N ASP A 249 14.82 8.69 17.46
CA ASP A 249 14.85 10.14 17.64
C ASP A 249 15.37 10.79 16.35
N LEU A 250 14.60 11.72 15.80
CA LEU A 250 14.96 12.49 14.61
C LEU A 250 15.45 13.91 14.97
N GLY A 251 15.67 14.17 16.26
CA GLY A 251 16.02 15.48 16.81
C GLY A 251 14.80 16.27 17.26
N GLU A 252 15.04 17.49 17.76
CA GLU A 252 13.96 18.41 18.14
C GLU A 252 13.11 18.80 16.92
N PHE A 253 11.79 18.76 17.12
CA PHE A 253 10.76 18.98 16.11
C PHE A 253 10.87 20.33 15.40
#